data_AF-A0AA86L206-F1
#
_entry.id   AF-A0AA86L206-F1
#
_cell.length_a   1.000
_cell.length_b   1.000
_cell.length_c   1.000
_cell.angle_alpha   90.00
_cell.angle_beta   90.00
_cell.angle_gamma   90.00
#
_symmetry.space_group_name_H-M   'P 1'
#
loop_
_entity.id
_entity.type
_entity.pdbx_description
1 polymer ?
#
loop_
_entity_poly.entity_id
_entity_poly.type
_entity_poly.pdbx_seq_one_letter_code
_entity_poly.pdbx_strand_id
1 'polypeptide(L)'
;MEKTLLQRIEAFLTESRMPPSVLGRDAVHDPRLVSDLRGGRAVGRSVECRVEHFMNRWRAERHAGRIGPSGDRRTRAMRAATMEARP
;
A
#
# COMPACT_ATOMS: atom_id res chain seq x y z
N MET A 1 11.74 16.63 11.15
CA MET A 1 12.16 15.99 9.89
C MET A 1 10.90 15.67 9.10
N GLU A 2 10.66 16.37 7.99
CA GLU A 2 9.51 16.12 7.13
C GLU A 2 9.58 14.70 6.58
N LYS A 3 8.51 13.92 6.77
CA LYS A 3 8.46 12.54 6.30
C LYS A 3 8.16 12.56 4.81
N THR A 4 9.08 12.03 4.00
CA THR A 4 8.86 11.89 2.55
C THR A 4 7.64 10.98 2.29
N LEU A 5 6.97 11.17 1.15
CA LEU A 5 5.80 10.35 0.76
C LEU A 5 6.07 8.85 0.89
N LEU A 6 7.27 8.41 0.51
CA LEU A 6 7.72 7.02 0.65
C LEU A 6 7.63 6.53 2.09
N GLN A 7 8.11 7.29 3.07
CA GLN A 7 8.03 6.91 4.50
C GLN A 7 6.59 6.79 4.99
N ARG A 8 5.69 7.67 4.52
CA ARG A 8 4.26 7.61 4.86
C ARG A 8 3.62 6.35 4.27
N ILE A 9 3.95 6.02 3.03
CA ILE A 9 3.52 4.78 2.37
C ILE A 9 4.07 3.56 3.12
N GLU A 10 5.35 3.51 3.50
CA GLU A 10 5.92 2.36 4.21
C GLU A 10 5.30 2.13 5.58
N ALA A 11 5.05 3.21 6.34
CA ALA A 11 4.33 3.13 7.60
C ALA A 11 2.90 2.59 7.39
N PHE A 12 2.21 3.06 6.35
CA PHE A 12 0.87 2.56 5.99
C PHE A 12 0.89 1.08 5.56
N LEU A 13 1.86 0.65 4.76
CA LEU A 13 1.99 -0.75 4.34
C LEU A 13 2.24 -1.67 5.54
N THR A 14 3.01 -1.20 6.52
CA THR A 14 3.25 -1.92 7.78
C THR A 14 1.98 -2.02 8.62
N GLU A 15 1.24 -0.92 8.77
CA GLU A 15 -0.02 -0.84 9.54
C GLU A 15 -1.14 -1.68 8.91
N SER A 16 -1.32 -1.54 7.59
CA SER A 16 -2.34 -2.26 6.82
C SER A 16 -1.96 -3.71 6.54
N ARG A 17 -0.68 -4.08 6.72
CA ARG A 17 -0.10 -5.34 6.22
C ARG A 17 -0.47 -5.57 4.76
N MET A 18 -0.52 -4.53 3.94
CA MET A 18 -0.85 -4.62 2.51
C MET A 18 0.44 -4.72 1.67
N PRO A 19 0.48 -5.48 0.57
CA PRO A 19 1.62 -5.45 -0.34
C PRO A 19 1.72 -4.11 -1.07
N PRO A 20 2.94 -3.60 -1.35
CA PRO A 20 3.15 -2.34 -2.06
C PRO A 20 2.49 -2.31 -3.45
N SER A 21 2.50 -3.44 -4.17
CA SER A 21 1.87 -3.55 -5.49
C SER A 21 0.35 -3.46 -5.46
N VAL A 22 -0.29 -3.84 -4.33
CA VAL A 22 -1.74 -3.68 -4.15
C VAL A 22 -2.07 -2.22 -3.91
N LEU A 23 -1.31 -1.53 -3.06
CA LEU A 23 -1.47 -0.08 -2.85
C LEU A 23 -1.36 0.69 -4.16
N GLY A 24 -0.33 0.41 -4.96
CA GLY A 24 -0.15 1.08 -6.25
C GLY A 24 -1.30 0.80 -7.22
N ARG A 25 -1.78 -0.45 -7.28
CA ARG A 25 -2.93 -0.83 -8.11
C ARG A 25 -4.24 -0.19 -7.66
N ASP A 26 -4.49 -0.10 -6.35
CA ASP A 26 -5.74 0.43 -5.80
C ASP A 26 -5.77 1.97 -5.77
N ALA A 27 -4.65 2.60 -5.42
CA ALA A 27 -4.56 4.06 -5.32
C ALA A 27 -4.46 4.74 -6.70
N VAL A 28 -3.67 4.17 -7.62
CA VAL A 28 -3.31 4.85 -8.89
C VAL A 28 -3.31 3.94 -10.11
N HIS A 29 -3.77 2.69 -10.01
CA HIS A 29 -3.72 1.69 -11.07
C HIS A 29 -2.29 1.36 -11.58
N ASP A 30 -1.26 1.63 -10.77
CA ASP A 30 0.14 1.35 -11.11
C ASP A 30 0.81 0.51 -10.01
N PRO A 31 1.01 -0.80 -10.22
CA PRO A 31 1.63 -1.68 -9.23
C PRO A 31 3.12 -1.43 -9.01
N ARG A 32 3.80 -0.66 -9.89
CA ARG A 32 5.23 -0.35 -9.79
C ARG A 32 5.52 0.92 -8.99
N LEU A 33 4.49 1.70 -8.67
CA LEU A 33 4.61 2.98 -7.97
C LEU A 33 5.59 2.95 -6.78
N VAL A 34 5.42 2.00 -5.85
CA VAL A 34 6.23 1.95 -4.64
C VAL A 34 7.66 1.49 -4.93
N SER A 35 7.84 0.57 -5.88
CA SER A 35 9.17 0.12 -6.32
C SER A 35 9.93 1.27 -6.96
N ASP A 36 9.27 2.07 -7.79
CA ASP A 36 9.88 3.24 -8.40
C ASP A 36 10.23 4.32 -7.36
N LEU A 37 9.33 4.56 -6.40
CA LEU A 37 9.58 5.48 -5.28
C LEU A 37 10.79 5.05 -4.44
N ARG A 38 10.96 3.73 -4.21
CA ARG A 38 12.16 3.18 -3.57
C ARG A 38 13.42 3.36 -4.42
N GLY A 39 13.29 3.31 -5.74
CA GLY A 39 14.36 3.61 -6.69
C GLY A 39 14.71 5.10 -6.81
N GLY A 40 14.05 5.98 -6.06
CA GLY A 40 14.31 7.43 -6.10
C GLY A 40 13.49 8.19 -7.14
N ARG A 41 12.48 7.56 -7.75
CA ARG A 41 11.57 8.27 -8.67
C ARG A 41 10.77 9.32 -7.91
N ALA A 42 10.76 10.54 -8.43
CA ALA A 42 9.83 11.57 -7.97
C ALA A 42 8.45 11.34 -8.61
N VAL A 43 7.41 11.34 -7.80
CA VAL A 43 6.02 11.30 -8.28
C VAL A 43 5.45 12.70 -8.33
N GLY A 44 4.61 12.98 -9.33
CA GLY A 44 3.92 14.27 -9.41
C GLY A 44 2.87 14.42 -8.31
N ARG A 45 2.48 15.68 -8.02
CA ARG A 45 1.42 16.01 -7.04
C ARG A 45 0.12 15.24 -7.23
N SER A 46 -0.28 14.95 -8.47
CA SER A 46 -1.50 14.18 -8.75
C SER A 46 -1.45 12.75 -8.21
N VAL A 47 -0.27 12.11 -8.27
CA VAL A 47 -0.06 10.76 -7.77
C VAL A 47 -0.01 10.79 -6.25
N GLU A 48 0.73 11.74 -5.68
CA GLU A 48 0.78 11.96 -4.23
C GLU A 48 -0.62 12.15 -3.64
N CYS A 49 -1.43 13.03 -4.23
CA CYS A 49 -2.78 13.32 -3.74
C CYS A 49 -3.70 12.09 -3.78
N ARG A 50 -3.61 11.27 -4.83
CA ARG A 50 -4.37 10.00 -4.92
C ARG A 50 -3.95 9.00 -3.85
N VAL A 51 -2.64 8.85 -3.64
CA VAL A 51 -2.10 7.94 -2.62
C VAL A 51 -2.49 8.40 -1.21
N GLU A 52 -2.39 9.70 -0.93
CA GLU A 52 -2.85 10.26 0.34
C GLU A 52 -4.36 10.07 0.54
N HIS A 53 -5.17 10.34 -0.49
CA HIS A 53 -6.61 10.14 -0.44
C HIS A 53 -6.97 8.69 -0.15
N PHE A 54 -6.29 7.74 -0.81
CA PHE A 54 -6.46 6.31 -0.55
C PHE A 54 -6.11 5.94 0.90
N MET A 55 -4.96 6.40 1.42
CA MET A 55 -4.55 6.14 2.80
C MET A 55 -5.55 6.70 3.82
N ASN A 56 -6.04 7.93 3.60
CA ASN A 56 -7.02 8.56 4.47
C ASN A 56 -8.35 7.82 4.45
N ARG A 57 -8.83 7.44 3.26
CA ARG A 57 -10.06 6.65 3.12
C ARG A 57 -9.93 5.30 3.81
N TRP A 58 -8.84 4.57 3.58
CA TRP A 58 -8.63 3.27 4.21
C TRP A 58 -8.57 3.37 5.74
N ARG A 59 -7.91 4.40 6.28
CA ARG A 59 -7.88 4.66 7.73
C ARG A 59 -9.27 4.99 8.28
N ALA A 60 -10.04 5.81 7.58
CA ALA A 60 -11.40 6.15 7.98
C ALA A 60 -12.31 4.92 7.98
N GLU A 61 -12.22 4.07 6.96
CA GLU A 61 -12.99 2.86 6.85
C GLU A 61 -12.55 1.76 7.85
N ARG A 62 -11.24 1.67 8.17
CA ARG A 62 -10.72 0.85 9.27
C ARG A 62 -11.26 1.33 10.61
N HIS A 63 -11.23 2.63 10.87
CA HIS A 63 -11.74 3.23 12.11
C HIS A 63 -13.26 3.03 12.25
N ALA A 64 -13.99 3.10 11.13
CA ALA A 64 -15.43 2.80 11.08
C ALA A 64 -15.75 1.30 11.18
N GLY A 65 -14.74 0.42 11.30
CA GLY A 65 -14.92 -1.03 11.40
C GLY A 65 -15.45 -1.70 10.12
N ARG A 66 -15.47 -0.99 8.98
CA ARG A 66 -16.03 -1.48 7.72
C ARG A 66 -15.04 -2.29 6.89
N ILE A 67 -13.75 -2.01 7.05
CA ILE A 67 -12.67 -2.75 6.38
C ILE A 67 -12.15 -3.83 7.31
N GLY A 68 -12.55 -5.08 7.06
CA GLY A 68 -11.69 -6.23 7.32
C GLY A 68 -10.46 -6.16 6.41
N PRO A 69 -9.30 -6.73 6.78
CA PRO A 69 -8.06 -6.55 6.02
C PRO A 69 -8.34 -6.79 4.53
N SER A 70 -8.18 -5.74 3.70
CA SER A 70 -8.32 -5.82 2.25
C SER A 70 -7.24 -6.76 1.71
N GLY A 71 -7.46 -8.04 1.89
CA GLY A 71 -6.84 -9.11 1.15
C GLY A 71 -7.65 -9.22 -0.12
N ASP A 72 -7.22 -8.49 -1.14
CA ASP A 72 -7.41 -8.87 -2.54
C ASP A 72 -7.47 -10.41 -2.58
N ARG A 73 -8.58 -10.98 -3.07
CA ARG A 73 -8.75 -12.45 -3.12
C ARG A 73 -7.53 -13.13 -3.77
N ARG A 74 -6.74 -12.42 -4.59
CA ARG A 74 -5.47 -12.89 -5.19
C ARG A 74 -4.29 -12.89 -4.23
N THR A 75 -4.20 -11.98 -3.26
CA THR A 75 -3.06 -11.92 -2.30
C THR A 75 -3.13 -13.02 -1.24
N ARG A 76 -4.33 -13.54 -0.91
CA ARG A 76 -4.45 -14.72 -0.03
C ARG A 76 -3.68 -15.92 -0.62
N ALA A 77 -3.74 -16.10 -1.95
CA ALA A 77 -3.01 -17.15 -2.65
C ALA A 77 -1.48 -16.97 -2.56
N MET A 78 -0.96 -15.74 -2.63
CA MET A 78 0.48 -15.48 -2.52
C MET A 78 1.02 -15.58 -1.08
N ARG A 79 0.26 -15.16 -0.06
CA ARG A 79 0.70 -15.27 1.34
C ARG A 79 0.72 -16.70 1.86
N ALA A 80 -0.22 -17.54 1.41
CA ALA A 80 -0.16 -18.98 1.67
C ALA A 80 1.13 -19.59 1.08
N ALA A 81 1.55 -19.17 -0.12
CA ALA A 81 2.76 -19.65 -0.77
C ALA A 81 4.08 -19.20 -0.10
N THR A 82 4.11 -18.08 0.61
CA THR A 82 5.34 -17.59 1.29
C THR A 82 5.53 -18.20 2.70
N MET A 83 4.48 -18.70 3.35
CA MET A 83 4.59 -19.37 4.66
C MET A 83 5.01 -20.85 4.58
N GLU A 84 5.04 -21.44 3.39
CA GLU A 84 5.38 -22.86 3.11
C GLU A 84 6.87 -23.08 2.72
N ALA A 85 7.75 -22.11 2.93
CA ALA A 85 9.14 -22.21 2.49
C ALA A 85 10.13 -21.69 3.53
N ARG A 86 10.21 -22.33 4.70
CA ARG A 86 11.43 -22.34 5.52
C ARG A 86 11.57 -23.71 6.21
N PRO A 87 12.59 -24.52 5.88
CA PRO A 87 12.90 -25.75 6.61
C PRO A 87 13.46 -25.46 8.01
#